data_AF-A0A1C0YV03-F1
#
_entry.id   AF-A0A1C0YV03-F1
#
_cell.length_a   1.000
_cell.length_b   1.000
_cell.length_c   1.000
_cell.angle_alpha   90.00
_cell.angle_beta   90.00
_cell.angle_gamma   90.00
#
_symmetry.space_group_name_H-M   'P 1'
#
loop_
_entity.id
_entity.type
_entity.pdbx_description
1 polymer ?
#
loop_
_entity_poly.entity_id
_entity_poly.type
_entity_poly.pdbx_seq_one_letter_code
_entity_poly.pdbx_strand_id
1 'polypeptide(L)' 'MKNCSQLDRRKQTQSAIAIAAINGGKLTEFTQHLLKQYEDCQITSRELKQAIIQHYTKASKS' A
#
# COMPACT_ATOMS: atom_id res chain seq x y z
N MET A 1 -21.91 -1.14 -5.58
CA MET A 1 -20.56 -1.13 -4.99
C MET A 1 -19.56 -1.33 -6.12
N LYS A 2 -18.51 -0.49 -6.24
CA LYS A 2 -17.49 -0.67 -7.28
C LYS A 2 -16.90 -2.07 -7.15
N ASN A 3 -16.97 -2.87 -8.21
CA ASN A 3 -16.44 -4.23 -8.27
C ASN A 3 -14.96 -4.21 -7.88
N CYS A 4 -14.68 -4.50 -6.62
CA CYS A 4 -13.34 -4.52 -6.10
C CYS A 4 -12.73 -5.86 -6.45
N SER A 5 -11.97 -5.89 -7.54
CA SER A 5 -11.23 -7.08 -7.95
C SER A 5 -9.99 -7.21 -7.06
N GLN A 6 -10.08 -8.05 -6.03
CA GLN A 6 -8.96 -8.39 -5.15
C GLN A 6 -7.74 -8.85 -5.96
N LEU A 7 -7.99 -9.59 -7.05
CA LEU A 7 -6.96 -10.06 -7.97
C LEU A 7 -6.24 -8.90 -8.67
N ASP A 8 -6.95 -7.88 -9.13
CA ASP A 8 -6.33 -6.71 -9.77
C ASP A 8 -5.52 -5.89 -8.75
N ARG A 9 -6.02 -5.75 -7.52
CA ARG A 9 -5.28 -5.07 -6.46
C ARG A 9 -4.02 -5.81 -6.06
N ARG A 10 -4.08 -7.14 -5.93
CA ARG A 10 -2.91 -7.97 -5.65
C ARG A 10 -1.87 -7.87 -6.76
N LYS A 11 -2.28 -7.88 -8.03
CA LYS A 11 -1.36 -7.66 -9.17
C LYS A 11 -0.69 -6.30 -9.09
N GLN A 12 -1.44 -5.23 -8.80
CA GLN A 12 -0.89 -3.88 -8.65
C GLN A 12 0.12 -3.81 -7.51
N THR A 13 -0.22 -4.36 -6.34
CA THR A 13 0.65 -4.40 -5.17
C THR A 13 1.92 -5.18 -5.45
N GLN A 14 1.83 -6.40 -6.01
CA GLN A 14 3.00 -7.22 -6.32
C GLN A 14 3.94 -6.53 -7.31
N SER A 15 3.41 -5.89 -8.35
CA SER A 15 4.24 -5.11 -9.28
C SER A 15 4.97 -3.96 -8.58
N ALA A 16 4.29 -3.20 -7.73
CA ALA A 16 4.91 -2.10 -6.99
C ALA A 16 5.99 -2.59 -6.02
N ILE A 17 5.74 -3.72 -5.32
CA ILE A 17 6.72 -4.35 -4.42
C ILE A 17 7.93 -4.84 -5.20
N ALA A 18 7.74 -5.47 -6.36
CA ALA A 18 8.83 -5.95 -7.20
C ALA A 18 9.73 -4.80 -7.67
N ILE A 19 9.14 -3.69 -8.12
CA ILE A 19 9.88 -2.47 -8.49
C ILE A 19 10.64 -1.92 -7.28
N ALA A 20 10.01 -1.84 -6.12
CA ALA A 20 10.67 -1.36 -4.91
C ALA A 20 11.85 -2.26 -4.51
N ALA A 21 11.69 -3.58 -4.56
CA ALA A 21 12.73 -4.54 -4.21
C ALA A 21 13.93 -4.47 -5.16
N ILE A 22 13.70 -4.30 -6.47
CA ILE A 22 14.78 -4.08 -7.47
C ILE A 22 15.60 -2.83 -7.13
N ASN A 23 14.95 -1.79 -6.59
CA ASN A 23 15.61 -0.55 -6.15
C ASN A 23 16.18 -0.64 -4.72
N GLY A 24 16.23 -1.82 -4.11
CA GLY A 24 16.73 -2.03 -2.74
C GLY A 24 15.76 -1.61 -1.62
N GLY A 25 14.53 -1.26 -1.96
CA GLY A 25 13.48 -0.92 -1.01
C GLY A 25 12.98 -2.13 -0.24
N LYS A 26 12.72 -1.94 1.06
CA LYS A 26 12.07 -2.94 1.94
C LYS A 26 10.77 -2.38 2.49
N LEU A 27 9.73 -3.19 2.52
CA LEU A 27 8.45 -2.81 3.10
C LEU A 27 8.53 -2.88 4.62
N THR A 28 8.14 -1.80 5.30
CA THR A 28 7.91 -1.80 6.74
C THR A 28 6.68 -2.63 7.08
N GLU A 29 6.57 -3.12 8.33
CA GLU A 29 5.38 -3.82 8.81
C GLU A 29 4.10 -3.00 8.60
N PHE A 30 4.17 -1.68 8.85
CA PHE A 30 3.09 -0.75 8.55
C PHE A 30 2.64 -0.83 7.09
N THR A 31 3.59 -0.76 6.15
CA THR A 31 3.28 -0.79 4.71
C THR A 31 2.71 -2.14 4.29
N GLN A 32 3.25 -3.24 4.83
CA GLN A 32 2.76 -4.59 4.55
C GLN A 32 1.31 -4.77 5.01
N HIS A 33 0.97 -4.34 6.23
CA HIS A 33 -0.39 -4.40 6.74
C HIS A 33 -1.35 -3.55 5.91
N LEU A 34 -0.95 -2.34 5.55
CA LEU A 34 -1.79 -1.42 4.79
C LEU A 34 -2.05 -1.92 3.36
N LEU A 35 -1.05 -2.52 2.71
CA LEU A 35 -1.22 -3.15 1.40
C LEU A 35 -2.16 -4.36 1.46
N LYS A 36 -2.08 -5.17 2.52
CA LYS A 36 -3.02 -6.29 2.73
C LYS A 36 -4.47 -5.82 2.84
N GLN A 37 -4.74 -4.76 3.60
CA GLN A 37 -6.09 -4.17 3.68
C GLN A 37 -6.58 -3.66 2.32
N TYR A 38 -5.67 -3.11 1.51
CA TYR A 38 -6.00 -2.70 0.15
C TYR A 38 -6.33 -3.91 -0.73
N GLU A 39 -5.51 -4.97 -0.71
CA GLU A 39 -5.76 -6.21 -1.45
C GLU A 39 -7.08 -6.87 -1.08
N ASP A 40 -7.40 -6.92 0.22
CA ASP A 40 -8.63 -7.50 0.77
C ASP A 40 -9.88 -6.64 0.54
N CYS A 41 -9.75 -5.53 -0.20
CA CYS A 41 -10.83 -4.58 -0.47
C CYS A 41 -11.39 -3.86 0.77
N GLN A 42 -10.66 -3.86 1.88
CA GLN A 42 -11.07 -3.21 3.13
C GLN A 42 -10.90 -1.69 3.07
N ILE A 43 -9.91 -1.21 2.31
CA ILE A 43 -9.66 0.22 2.10
C ILE A 43 -9.57 0.55 0.62
N THR A 44 -9.86 1.79 0.25
CA THR A 44 -9.75 2.32 -1.11
C THR A 44 -8.33 2.80 -1.42
N SER A 45 -8.02 3.05 -2.69
CA SER A 45 -6.74 3.66 -3.10
C SER A 45 -6.54 5.05 -2.49
N ARG A 46 -7.63 5.80 -2.25
CA ARG A 46 -7.58 7.11 -1.58
C ARG A 46 -7.15 6.95 -0.12
N GLU A 47 -7.74 6.01 0.60
CA GLU A 47 -7.41 5.73 2.01
C GLU A 47 -5.99 5.19 2.15
N LEU A 48 -5.57 4.28 1.25
CA LEU A 48 -4.18 3.81 1.15
C LEU A 48 -3.20 4.98 1.01
N LYS A 49 -3.43 5.87 0.03
CA LYS A 49 -2.57 7.03 -0.21
C LYS A 49 -2.53 7.97 1.01
N GLN A 50 -3.70 8.23 1.61
CA GLN A 50 -3.81 9.10 2.77
C GLN A 50 -3.06 8.53 3.97
N ALA A 51 -3.19 7.23 4.25
CA ALA A 51 -2.50 6.57 5.35
C ALA A 51 -0.97 6.59 5.17
N ILE A 52 -0.47 6.35 3.95
CA ILE A 52 0.96 6.46 3.63
C ILE A 52 1.47 7.88 3.90
N ILE A 53 0.80 8.90 3.34
CA ILE A 53 1.19 10.30 3.54
C ILE A 53 1.20 10.62 5.03
N GLN A 54 0.13 10.29 5.76
CA GLN A 54 0.05 10.59 7.19
C GLN A 54 1.15 9.93 8.01
N HIS A 55 1.49 8.66 7.74
CA HIS A 55 2.53 7.95 8.47
C HIS A 55 3.92 8.55 8.24
N TYR A 56 4.28 8.78 6.97
CA TYR A 56 5.63 9.22 6.62
C TYR A 56 5.85 10.74 6.67
N THR A 57 4.80 11.56 6.56
CA THR A 57 4.92 13.03 6.77
C THR A 57 4.88 13.44 8.24
N LYS A 58 4.22 12.65 9.12
CA LYS A 58 4.30 12.89 10.57
C LYS A 58 5.67 12.52 11.14
N ALA A 59 6.34 11.51 10.58
CA ALA A 59 7.70 11.13 10.97
C ALA A 59 8.76 12.22 10.68
N SER A 60 8.47 13.17 9.79
CA SER A 60 9.39 14.27 9.41
C SER A 60 9.32 15.50 10.33
N LYS A 61 8.46 15.51 11.37
CA LYS A 61 8.26 16.66 12.27
C LYS A 61 8.89 16.49 13.66
N SER A 62 9.94 15.68 13.80
CA SER A 62 10.69 15.53 15.05
C SER A 62 12.15 15.92 14.87
#